data_AF-A0A1B0BAW8-F1
#
_entry.id   AF-A0A1B0BAW8-F1
#
_cell.length_a   1.000
_cell.length_b   1.000
_cell.length_c   1.000
_cell.angle_alpha   90.00
_cell.angle_beta   90.00
_cell.angle_gamma   90.00
#
_symmetry.space_group_name_H-M   'P 1'
#
loop_
_entity.id
_entity.type
_entity.pdbx_description
1 polymer ?
#
loop_
_entity_poly.entity_id
_entity_poly.type
_entity_poly.pdbx_seq_one_letter_code
_entity_poly.pdbx_strand_id
1 'polypeptide(L)'
;MSSSSGVICSICIESFTASDTIYVITSSNCPDCRFVFISMEKVFLNFEENYISSGMANERRAKLQSYEIELKELRDQLRDSEKNFLYMQEQYTVSNEKVHKLIKELNHIKTDEVTCSAVQREELHDFQKECRNVKTCVQSTFSIVQNNYRDIQREMERMRELTAQCYVAIRLNDDTHECDETSSLCVKEEFRDYVVIVKRYPLNKLIYPLIDNIYDLASAMNVKITVNDIHEVLKIDCNSGTAPETVCLQVQFKRIKARNKFVNNQQKLQKCKDYGSIGIYEYKEGDVKNSLYHYAKAQLRSYGFAAVFTQNGQIMAIYDRKIANKPIRIRSKKQVDRLCNDDGDRIIHSFQDEYNSFIYTLNM
;
A
#
# COMPACT_ATOMS: atom_id res chain seq x y z
N MET A 1 21.14 -28.52 -100.28
CA MET A 1 21.22 -28.31 -98.81
C MET A 1 22.01 -29.47 -98.25
N SER A 2 23.27 -29.22 -97.90
CA SER A 2 24.19 -30.23 -97.36
C SER A 2 24.37 -29.92 -95.89
N SER A 3 23.63 -30.61 -95.03
CA SER A 3 23.67 -30.42 -93.58
C SER A 3 25.01 -30.92 -93.05
N SER A 4 25.91 -30.02 -92.64
CA SER A 4 27.13 -30.42 -91.93
C SER A 4 26.75 -30.89 -90.53
N SER A 5 26.84 -32.18 -90.27
CA SER A 5 26.63 -32.78 -88.94
C SER A 5 27.75 -32.34 -88.00
N GLY A 6 27.52 -31.33 -87.18
CA GLY A 6 28.38 -31.01 -86.04
C GLY A 6 28.15 -31.98 -84.88
N VAL A 7 29.20 -32.26 -84.10
CA VAL A 7 29.10 -33.09 -82.88
C VAL A 7 28.95 -32.16 -81.69
N ILE A 8 27.94 -32.36 -80.84
CA ILE A 8 27.73 -31.53 -79.64
C ILE A 8 28.30 -32.27 -78.43
N CYS A 9 29.17 -31.61 -77.65
CA CYS A 9 29.62 -32.16 -76.39
C CYS A 9 28.49 -32.09 -75.36
N SER A 10 28.10 -33.23 -74.80
CA SER A 10 27.01 -33.31 -73.82
C SER A 10 27.33 -32.67 -72.47
N ILE A 11 28.60 -32.32 -72.21
CA ILE A 11 29.03 -31.73 -70.94
C ILE A 11 29.01 -30.20 -70.98
N CYS A 12 29.57 -29.59 -72.04
CA CYS A 12 29.61 -28.12 -72.19
C CYS A 12 28.60 -27.56 -73.20
N ILE A 13 27.91 -28.43 -73.97
CA ILE A 13 26.89 -28.09 -74.97
C ILE A 13 27.45 -27.30 -76.18
N GLU A 14 28.78 -27.22 -76.32
CA GLU A 14 29.42 -26.63 -77.49
C GLU A 14 29.35 -27.56 -78.71
N SER A 15 29.12 -26.98 -79.89
CA SER A 15 29.05 -27.70 -81.17
C SER A 15 30.39 -27.64 -81.89
N PHE A 16 30.98 -28.80 -82.17
CA PHE A 16 32.21 -28.95 -82.93
C PHE A 16 31.93 -29.20 -84.40
N THR A 17 32.74 -28.58 -85.25
CA THR A 17 32.68 -28.64 -86.71
C THR A 17 33.87 -29.42 -87.27
N ALA A 18 33.80 -29.81 -88.55
CA ALA A 18 34.85 -30.60 -89.20
C ALA A 18 36.21 -29.87 -89.31
N SER A 19 36.26 -28.55 -89.06
CA SER A 19 37.51 -27.79 -89.00
C SER A 19 38.20 -27.84 -87.64
N ASP A 20 37.54 -28.36 -86.60
CA ASP A 20 38.11 -28.42 -85.25
C ASP A 20 39.04 -29.64 -85.14
N THR A 21 40.31 -29.40 -84.80
CA THR A 21 41.30 -30.48 -84.63
C THR A 21 41.10 -31.14 -83.27
N ILE A 22 40.40 -32.27 -83.26
CA ILE A 22 40.11 -33.05 -82.05
C ILE A 22 41.13 -34.17 -81.92
N TYR A 23 41.92 -34.15 -80.85
CA TYR A 23 42.76 -35.29 -80.47
C TYR A 23 41.98 -36.20 -79.52
N VAL A 24 41.75 -37.44 -79.96
CA VAL A 24 41.11 -38.47 -79.15
C VAL A 24 42.18 -39.28 -78.43
N ILE A 25 42.23 -39.17 -77.11
CA ILE A 25 43.02 -40.08 -76.27
C ILE A 25 42.05 -41.03 -75.57
N THR A 26 42.21 -42.33 -75.78
CA THR A 26 41.39 -43.34 -75.12
C THR A 26 41.91 -43.60 -73.70
N SER A 27 41.08 -43.30 -72.70
CA SER A 27 41.34 -43.67 -71.29
C SER A 27 40.10 -44.38 -70.77
N SER A 28 40.24 -45.62 -70.33
CA SER A 28 39.10 -46.42 -69.87
C SER A 28 38.58 -46.01 -68.49
N ASN A 29 39.33 -45.21 -67.71
CA ASN A 29 38.97 -44.90 -66.32
C ASN A 29 38.73 -43.40 -66.12
N CYS A 30 37.60 -43.05 -65.49
CA CYS A 30 37.31 -41.67 -65.07
C CYS A 30 38.17 -41.27 -63.86
N PRO A 31 38.87 -40.11 -63.88
CA PRO A 31 39.75 -39.71 -62.77
C PRO A 31 38.99 -39.33 -61.48
N ASP A 32 37.77 -38.80 -61.59
CA ASP A 32 37.03 -38.31 -60.42
C ASP A 32 36.25 -39.41 -59.69
N CYS A 33 35.63 -40.34 -60.44
CA CYS A 33 34.81 -41.40 -59.84
C CYS A 33 35.38 -42.82 -60.01
N ARG A 34 36.52 -42.97 -60.70
CA ARG A 34 37.19 -44.26 -61.00
C ARG A 34 36.34 -45.29 -61.76
N PHE A 35 35.17 -44.89 -62.25
CA PHE A 35 34.30 -45.76 -63.02
C PHE A 35 34.95 -46.08 -64.38
N VAL A 36 34.92 -47.37 -64.76
CA VAL A 36 35.50 -47.85 -66.01
C VAL A 36 34.46 -47.69 -67.11
N PHE A 37 34.71 -46.79 -68.06
CA PHE A 37 33.88 -46.62 -69.24
C PHE A 37 34.49 -47.43 -70.39
N ILE A 38 33.65 -48.21 -71.09
CA ILE A 38 34.08 -49.09 -72.19
C ILE A 38 34.74 -48.29 -73.34
N SER A 39 34.37 -47.02 -73.49
CA SER A 39 35.02 -46.05 -74.37
C SER A 39 34.84 -44.65 -73.81
N MET A 40 35.82 -44.13 -73.08
CA MET A 40 35.91 -42.71 -72.78
C MET A 40 36.95 -42.08 -73.72
N GLU A 41 36.46 -41.22 -74.61
CA GLU A 41 37.29 -40.44 -75.51
C GLU A 41 37.55 -39.08 -74.88
N LYS A 42 38.80 -38.81 -74.52
CA LYS A 42 39.18 -37.51 -73.95
C LYS A 42 39.49 -36.56 -75.10
N VAL A 43 38.63 -35.55 -75.28
CA VAL A 43 38.80 -34.50 -76.27
C VAL A 43 39.63 -33.37 -75.66
N PHE A 44 40.83 -33.13 -76.21
CA PHE A 44 41.61 -31.94 -75.89
C PHE A 44 41.36 -30.89 -76.97
N LEU A 45 40.83 -29.74 -76.56
CA LEU A 45 40.73 -28.57 -77.43
C LEU A 45 42.11 -27.93 -77.53
N ASN A 46 42.76 -28.07 -78.68
CA ASN A 46 44.01 -27.38 -78.96
C ASN A 46 43.68 -25.97 -79.46
N PHE A 47 43.75 -24.99 -78.57
CA PHE A 47 43.65 -23.59 -78.97
C PHE A 47 44.99 -23.19 -79.58
N GLU A 48 45.06 -23.04 -80.91
CA GLU A 48 46.26 -22.60 -81.60
C GLU A 48 46.81 -21.29 -80.98
N GLU A 49 48.08 -21.32 -80.56
CA GLU A 49 48.79 -20.19 -79.93
C GLU A 49 48.86 -18.92 -80.79
N ASN A 50 48.48 -18.98 -82.07
CA ASN A 50 48.52 -17.84 -82.99
C ASN A 50 47.38 -16.83 -82.81
N TYR A 51 46.36 -17.11 -81.98
CA TYR A 51 45.28 -16.14 -81.65
C TYR A 51 45.59 -15.28 -80.40
N ILE A 52 46.84 -15.31 -79.91
CA ILE A 52 47.28 -14.62 -78.69
C ILE A 52 47.57 -13.12 -78.93
N SER A 53 47.64 -12.65 -80.18
CA SER A 53 47.95 -11.23 -80.49
C SER A 53 46.72 -10.29 -80.53
N SER A 54 45.55 -10.76 -80.11
CA SER A 54 44.28 -10.01 -80.13
C SER A 54 43.88 -9.56 -78.71
N GLY A 55 43.42 -8.31 -78.57
CA GLY A 55 43.07 -7.68 -77.29
C GLY A 55 42.10 -8.46 -76.38
N MET A 56 41.39 -9.45 -76.93
CA MET A 56 40.52 -10.36 -76.15
C MET A 56 41.27 -11.21 -75.12
N ALA A 57 42.54 -11.58 -75.37
CA ALA A 57 43.33 -12.37 -74.43
C ALA A 57 43.64 -11.58 -73.14
N ASN A 58 43.95 -10.28 -73.28
CA ASN A 58 44.20 -9.39 -72.14
C ASN A 58 42.91 -9.13 -71.35
N GLU A 59 41.76 -8.98 -72.02
CA GLU A 59 40.46 -8.84 -71.35
C GLU A 59 40.09 -10.08 -70.52
N ARG A 60 40.26 -11.28 -71.07
CA ARG A 60 40.02 -12.54 -70.34
C ARG A 60 40.95 -12.67 -69.14
N ARG A 61 42.22 -12.30 -69.28
CA ARG A 61 43.18 -12.31 -68.16
C ARG A 61 42.76 -11.34 -67.05
N ALA A 62 42.35 -10.12 -67.41
CA ALA A 62 41.86 -9.14 -66.44
C ALA A 62 40.60 -9.63 -65.70
N LYS A 63 39.65 -10.25 -66.41
CA LYS A 63 38.47 -10.88 -65.81
C LYS A 63 38.83 -12.01 -64.84
N LEU A 64 39.76 -12.89 -65.21
CA LEU A 64 40.25 -13.94 -64.33
C LEU A 64 40.90 -13.40 -63.06
N GLN A 65 41.73 -12.35 -63.17
CA GLN A 65 42.32 -11.69 -62.02
C GLN A 65 41.25 -11.04 -61.12
N SER A 66 40.24 -10.41 -61.71
CA SER A 66 39.10 -9.87 -60.97
C SER A 66 38.35 -10.95 -60.20
N TYR A 67 38.07 -12.10 -60.82
CA TYR A 67 37.42 -13.23 -60.14
C TYR A 67 38.30 -13.84 -59.05
N GLU A 68 39.61 -13.90 -59.23
CA GLU A 68 40.53 -14.38 -58.21
C GLU A 68 40.53 -13.47 -56.96
N ILE A 69 40.50 -12.14 -57.16
CA ILE A 69 40.37 -11.15 -56.08
C ILE A 69 39.03 -11.31 -55.37
N GLU A 70 37.92 -11.38 -56.11
CA GLU A 70 36.57 -11.55 -55.55
C GLU A 70 36.45 -12.86 -54.75
N LEU A 71 36.99 -13.97 -55.28
CA LEU A 71 37.02 -15.25 -54.57
C LEU A 71 37.84 -15.18 -53.28
N LYS A 72 38.93 -14.41 -53.27
CA LYS A 72 39.72 -14.18 -52.06
C LYS A 72 38.93 -13.37 -51.03
N GLU A 73 38.26 -12.29 -51.45
CA GLU A 73 37.41 -11.48 -50.58
C GLU A 73 36.26 -12.29 -49.97
N LEU A 74 35.57 -13.11 -50.78
CA LEU A 74 34.50 -13.99 -50.31
C LEU A 74 35.01 -15.04 -49.31
N ARG A 75 36.20 -15.61 -49.53
CA ARG A 75 36.82 -16.54 -48.58
C ARG A 75 37.19 -15.83 -47.27
N ASP A 76 37.63 -14.59 -47.33
CA ASP A 76 37.98 -13.81 -46.14
C ASP A 76 36.72 -13.47 -45.33
N GLN A 77 35.65 -13.04 -46.01
CA GLN A 77 34.32 -12.82 -45.40
C GLN A 77 33.75 -14.08 -44.76
N LEU A 78 33.89 -15.24 -45.43
CA LEU A 78 33.45 -16.53 -44.87
C LEU A 78 34.19 -16.84 -43.57
N ARG A 79 35.52 -16.70 -43.55
CA ARG A 79 36.33 -16.96 -42.34
C ARG A 79 35.96 -16.02 -41.20
N ASP A 80 35.68 -14.75 -41.48
CA ASP A 80 35.27 -13.80 -40.45
C ASP A 80 33.85 -14.08 -39.93
N SER A 81 32.94 -14.51 -40.80
CA SER A 81 31.61 -14.97 -40.41
C SER A 81 31.66 -16.22 -39.51
N GLU A 82 32.51 -17.20 -39.85
CA GLU A 82 32.73 -18.41 -39.05
C GLU A 82 33.26 -18.07 -37.64
N LYS A 83 34.22 -17.14 -37.54
CA LYS A 83 34.72 -16.65 -36.24
C LYS A 83 33.62 -15.98 -35.42
N ASN A 84 32.80 -15.13 -36.04
CA ASN A 84 31.69 -14.47 -35.37
C ASN A 84 30.65 -15.49 -34.86
N PHE A 85 30.37 -16.53 -35.65
CA PHE A 85 29.47 -17.61 -35.24
C PHE A 85 30.00 -18.36 -34.01
N LEU A 86 31.28 -18.75 -34.02
CA LEU A 86 31.91 -19.41 -32.87
C LEU A 86 31.89 -18.55 -31.61
N TYR A 87 32.19 -17.25 -31.76
CA TYR A 87 32.12 -16.30 -30.65
C TYR A 87 30.70 -16.18 -30.07
N MET A 88 29.68 -16.05 -30.94
CA MET A 88 28.29 -16.01 -30.48
C MET A 88 27.85 -17.31 -29.80
N GLN A 89 28.31 -18.47 -30.29
CA GLN A 89 28.03 -19.76 -29.68
C GLN A 89 28.64 -19.87 -28.28
N GLU A 90 29.87 -19.40 -28.08
CA GLU A 90 30.52 -19.34 -26.77
C GLU A 90 29.72 -18.45 -25.80
N GLN A 91 29.34 -17.24 -26.24
CA GLN A 91 28.54 -16.32 -25.43
C GLN A 91 27.17 -16.90 -25.07
N TYR A 92 26.53 -17.61 -26.01
CA TYR A 92 25.27 -18.30 -25.77
C TYR A 92 25.40 -19.37 -24.69
N THR A 93 26.45 -20.20 -24.76
CA THR A 93 26.73 -21.22 -23.74
C THR A 93 26.93 -20.60 -22.36
N VAL A 94 27.78 -19.57 -22.25
CA VAL A 94 28.04 -18.86 -20.98
C VAL A 94 26.76 -18.23 -20.44
N SER A 95 25.92 -17.65 -21.30
CA SER A 95 24.62 -17.09 -20.90
C SER A 95 23.68 -18.18 -20.39
N ASN A 96 23.60 -19.32 -21.09
CA ASN A 96 22.73 -20.43 -20.71
C ASN A 96 23.13 -21.06 -19.36
N GLU A 97 24.43 -21.19 -19.10
CA GLU A 97 24.94 -21.63 -17.79
C GLU A 97 24.55 -20.67 -16.66
N LYS A 98 24.64 -19.35 -16.90
CA LYS A 98 24.18 -18.34 -15.95
C LYS A 98 22.68 -18.45 -15.69
N VAL A 99 21.87 -18.64 -16.72
CA VAL A 99 20.42 -18.85 -16.59
C VAL A 99 20.13 -20.09 -15.75
N HIS A 100 20.80 -21.21 -16.02
CA HIS A 100 20.64 -22.43 -15.22
C HIS A 100 21.03 -22.23 -13.75
N LYS A 101 22.12 -21.49 -13.48
CA LYS A 101 22.54 -21.16 -12.11
C LYS A 101 21.47 -20.33 -11.39
N LEU A 102 20.94 -19.29 -12.05
CA LEU A 102 19.89 -18.44 -11.49
C LEU A 102 18.59 -19.21 -11.25
N ILE A 103 18.19 -20.12 -12.14
CA ILE A 103 17.02 -21.00 -11.94
C ILE A 103 17.20 -21.87 -10.69
N LYS A 104 18.41 -22.40 -10.47
CA LYS A 104 18.70 -23.20 -9.27
C LYS A 104 18.61 -22.38 -7.99
N GLU A 105 19.17 -21.17 -7.98
CA GLU A 105 19.09 -20.24 -6.84
C GLU A 105 17.64 -19.83 -6.56
N LEU A 106 16.86 -19.52 -7.60
CA LEU A 106 15.45 -19.15 -7.47
C LEU A 106 14.61 -20.30 -6.88
N ASN A 107 14.85 -21.53 -7.32
CA ASN A 107 14.18 -22.70 -6.75
C ASN A 107 14.53 -22.92 -5.27
N HIS A 108 15.78 -22.68 -4.88
CA HIS A 108 16.18 -22.78 -3.48
C HIS A 108 15.47 -21.73 -2.61
N ILE A 109 15.46 -20.47 -3.05
CA ILE A 109 14.74 -19.38 -2.35
C ILE A 109 13.26 -19.72 -2.22
N LYS A 110 12.63 -20.25 -3.27
CA LYS A 110 11.22 -20.65 -3.25
C LYS A 110 10.96 -21.77 -2.23
N THR A 111 11.86 -22.73 -2.10
CA THR A 111 11.75 -23.78 -1.06
C THR A 111 11.89 -23.17 0.33
N ASP A 112 12.87 -22.28 0.53
CA ASP A 112 13.10 -21.63 1.82
C ASP A 112 11.91 -20.78 2.25
N GLU A 113 11.31 -20.02 1.32
CA GLU A 113 10.09 -19.22 1.55
C GLU A 113 8.91 -20.09 2.02
N VAL A 114 8.73 -21.26 1.41
CA VAL A 114 7.68 -22.21 1.81
C VAL A 114 7.94 -22.74 3.22
N THR A 115 9.19 -23.08 3.56
CA THR A 115 9.53 -23.56 4.91
C THR A 115 9.37 -22.47 5.97
N CYS A 116 9.82 -21.23 5.69
CA CYS A 116 9.66 -20.08 6.57
C CYS A 116 8.17 -19.77 6.81
N SER A 117 7.37 -19.80 5.75
CA SER A 117 5.92 -19.60 5.83
C SER A 117 5.20 -20.71 6.61
N ALA A 118 5.75 -21.93 6.64
CA ALA A 118 5.23 -23.03 7.44
C ALA A 118 5.54 -22.82 8.93
N VAL A 119 6.79 -22.45 9.26
CA VAL A 119 7.22 -22.13 10.63
C VAL A 119 6.40 -20.97 11.21
N GLN A 120 6.26 -19.87 10.45
CA GLN A 120 5.45 -18.72 10.89
C GLN A 120 3.97 -19.10 11.13
N ARG A 121 3.41 -20.03 10.35
CA ARG A 121 2.05 -20.52 10.55
C ARG A 121 1.92 -21.33 11.83
N GLU A 122 2.91 -22.15 12.16
CA GLU A 122 2.95 -22.94 13.40
C GLU A 122 3.08 -22.03 14.62
N GLU A 123 4.01 -21.06 14.60
CA GLU A 123 4.18 -20.07 15.66
C GLU A 123 2.91 -19.24 15.89
N LEU A 124 2.25 -18.80 14.82
CA LEU A 124 1.00 -18.06 14.91
C LEU A 124 -0.13 -18.90 15.51
N HIS A 125 -0.18 -20.20 15.17
CA HIS A 125 -1.17 -21.12 15.72
C HIS A 125 -0.96 -21.32 17.24
N ASP A 126 0.28 -21.50 17.66
CA ASP A 126 0.62 -21.64 19.09
C ASP A 126 0.33 -20.37 19.89
N PHE A 127 0.68 -19.21 19.33
CA PHE A 127 0.32 -17.92 19.93
C PHE A 127 -1.21 -17.75 20.06
N GLN A 128 -1.97 -18.11 19.02
CA GLN A 128 -3.43 -18.06 19.09
C GLN A 128 -4.00 -19.01 20.15
N LYS A 129 -3.41 -20.20 20.32
CA LYS A 129 -3.79 -21.16 21.37
C LYS A 129 -3.53 -20.57 22.76
N GLU A 130 -2.38 -19.92 22.96
CA GLU A 130 -2.06 -19.23 24.21
C GLU A 130 -3.04 -18.07 24.50
N CYS A 131 -3.35 -17.24 23.51
CA CYS A 131 -4.36 -16.18 23.65
C CYS A 131 -5.74 -16.72 24.06
N ARG A 132 -6.16 -17.88 23.52
CA ARG A 132 -7.42 -18.53 23.93
C ARG A 132 -7.37 -18.99 25.39
N ASN A 133 -6.25 -19.56 25.83
CA ASN A 133 -6.07 -20.00 27.22
C ASN A 133 -6.12 -18.82 28.18
N VAL A 134 -5.40 -17.73 27.87
CA VAL A 134 -5.42 -16.49 28.66
C VAL A 134 -6.82 -15.88 28.70
N LYS A 135 -7.53 -15.85 27.57
CA LYS A 135 -8.91 -15.35 27.51
C LYS A 135 -9.84 -16.13 28.45
N THR A 136 -9.76 -17.46 28.44
CA THR A 136 -10.55 -18.32 29.33
C THR A 136 -10.18 -18.08 30.79
N CYS A 137 -8.89 -17.94 31.10
CA CYS A 137 -8.41 -17.61 32.45
C CYS A 137 -8.99 -16.27 32.94
N VAL A 138 -8.85 -15.20 32.15
CA VAL A 138 -9.38 -13.87 32.48
C VAL A 138 -10.90 -13.89 32.67
N GLN A 139 -11.63 -14.60 31.81
CA GLN A 139 -13.08 -14.75 31.94
C GLN A 139 -13.46 -15.45 33.27
N SER A 140 -12.73 -16.52 33.63
CA SER A 140 -12.97 -17.22 34.90
C SER A 140 -12.70 -16.32 36.11
N THR A 141 -11.59 -15.58 36.11
CA THR A 141 -11.25 -14.63 37.18
C THR A 141 -12.29 -13.52 37.29
N PHE A 142 -12.77 -12.99 36.16
CA PHE A 142 -13.81 -11.98 36.14
C PHE A 142 -15.11 -12.48 36.77
N SER A 143 -15.54 -13.71 36.45
CA SER A 143 -16.73 -14.31 37.08
C SER A 143 -16.56 -14.48 38.60
N ILE A 144 -15.38 -14.87 39.06
CA ILE A 144 -15.07 -14.96 40.51
C ILE A 144 -15.21 -13.58 41.17
N VAL A 145 -14.57 -12.55 40.61
CA VAL A 145 -14.63 -11.18 41.13
C VAL A 145 -16.06 -10.65 41.14
N GLN A 146 -16.84 -10.91 40.09
CA GLN A 146 -18.23 -10.48 40.00
C GLN A 146 -19.12 -11.16 41.06
N ASN A 147 -18.88 -12.44 41.35
CA ASN A 147 -19.58 -13.14 42.42
C ASN A 147 -19.20 -12.58 43.80
N ASN A 148 -17.90 -12.37 44.06
CA ASN A 148 -17.42 -11.77 45.31
C ASN A 148 -18.02 -10.37 45.54
N TYR A 149 -18.10 -9.55 44.47
CA TYR A 149 -18.72 -8.22 44.56
C TYR A 149 -20.20 -8.30 44.94
N ARG A 150 -20.94 -9.27 44.38
CA ARG A 150 -22.34 -9.50 44.72
C ARG A 150 -22.51 -9.92 46.18
N ASP A 151 -21.60 -10.74 46.70
CA ASP A 151 -21.62 -11.16 48.10
C ASP A 151 -21.32 -9.99 49.05
N ILE A 152 -20.33 -9.16 48.72
CA ILE A 152 -20.04 -7.92 49.45
C ILE A 152 -21.26 -7.00 49.46
N GLN A 153 -21.94 -6.82 48.32
CA GLN A 153 -23.15 -6.00 48.25
C GLN A 153 -24.27 -6.51 49.17
N ARG A 154 -24.50 -7.82 49.21
CA ARG A 154 -25.49 -8.44 50.12
C ARG A 154 -25.13 -8.20 51.58
N GLU A 155 -23.86 -8.31 51.92
CA GLU A 155 -23.40 -8.11 53.29
C GLU A 155 -23.48 -6.64 53.72
N MET A 156 -23.17 -5.71 52.83
CA MET A 156 -23.40 -4.28 53.09
C MET A 156 -24.88 -3.97 53.33
N GLU A 157 -25.79 -4.62 52.62
CA GLU A 157 -27.24 -4.42 52.82
C GLU A 157 -27.67 -4.92 54.21
N ARG A 158 -27.21 -6.11 54.62
CA ARG A 158 -27.45 -6.62 55.99
C ARG A 158 -26.92 -5.66 57.05
N MET A 159 -25.72 -5.13 56.85
CA MET A 159 -25.14 -4.13 57.75
C MET A 159 -25.97 -2.85 57.81
N ARG A 160 -26.55 -2.39 56.69
CA ARG A 160 -27.48 -1.25 56.70
C ARG A 160 -28.77 -1.56 57.46
N GLU A 161 -29.34 -2.74 57.27
CA GLU A 161 -30.55 -3.18 57.99
C GLU A 161 -30.28 -3.23 59.51
N LEU A 162 -29.16 -3.82 59.93
CA LEU A 162 -28.72 -3.84 61.33
C LEU A 162 -28.52 -2.43 61.88
N THR A 163 -27.86 -1.56 61.10
CA THR A 163 -27.65 -0.15 61.49
C THR A 163 -28.99 0.59 61.66
N ALA A 164 -29.93 0.37 60.75
CA ALA A 164 -31.28 0.94 60.84
C ALA A 164 -32.03 0.42 62.08
N GLN A 165 -31.94 -0.87 62.39
CA GLN A 165 -32.50 -1.46 63.61
C GLN A 165 -31.89 -0.84 64.87
N CYS A 166 -30.56 -0.68 64.93
CA CYS A 166 -29.90 0.01 66.03
C CYS A 166 -30.36 1.46 66.17
N TYR A 167 -30.52 2.18 65.05
CA TYR A 167 -30.99 3.57 65.08
C TYR A 167 -32.42 3.70 65.60
N VAL A 168 -33.33 2.80 65.21
CA VAL A 168 -34.69 2.72 65.77
C VAL A 168 -34.64 2.41 67.26
N ALA A 169 -33.80 1.46 67.69
CA ALA A 169 -33.65 1.11 69.10
C ALA A 169 -33.09 2.28 69.94
N ILE A 170 -32.16 3.06 69.39
CA ILE A 170 -31.65 4.30 70.02
C ILE A 170 -32.76 5.35 70.10
N ARG A 171 -33.51 5.58 69.02
CA ARG A 171 -34.64 6.54 69.02
C ARG A 171 -35.75 6.19 70.00
N LEU A 172 -36.04 4.90 70.20
CA LEU A 172 -37.03 4.45 71.20
C LEU A 172 -36.53 4.63 72.65
N ASN A 173 -35.23 4.84 72.87
CA ASN A 173 -34.67 5.22 74.17
C ASN A 173 -34.57 6.74 74.34
N ASP A 174 -34.56 7.51 73.25
CA ASP A 174 -34.51 8.97 73.21
C ASP A 174 -35.91 9.56 72.97
N ASP A 175 -36.88 9.25 73.85
CA ASP A 175 -38.11 10.04 74.00
C ASP A 175 -37.77 11.38 74.68
N THR A 176 -36.98 12.23 74.01
CA THR A 176 -36.95 13.70 74.17
C THR A 176 -36.02 14.32 73.13
N HIS A 177 -36.51 14.57 71.92
CA HIS A 177 -36.52 15.91 71.29
C HIS A 177 -36.87 15.78 69.80
N GLU A 178 -37.95 16.44 69.41
CA GLU A 178 -38.26 16.80 68.04
C GLU A 178 -37.15 17.69 67.46
N CYS A 179 -36.73 17.42 66.22
CA CYS A 179 -36.57 18.47 65.21
C CYS A 179 -36.33 17.90 63.79
N ASP A 180 -37.29 18.23 62.94
CA ASP A 180 -37.27 18.62 61.52
C ASP A 180 -36.32 17.97 60.50
N GLU A 181 -36.98 17.28 59.58
CA GLU A 181 -36.57 16.95 58.23
C GLU A 181 -36.40 18.20 57.36
N THR A 182 -35.32 18.29 56.59
CA THR A 182 -35.36 19.03 55.32
C THR A 182 -34.68 18.25 54.19
N SER A 183 -35.55 17.77 53.33
CA SER A 183 -35.41 17.27 51.97
C SER A 183 -34.38 18.02 51.10
N SER A 184 -33.53 17.27 50.39
CA SER A 184 -32.66 17.76 49.31
C SER A 184 -32.97 17.01 48.01
N LEU A 185 -33.85 17.59 47.19
CA LEU A 185 -34.19 17.13 45.84
C LEU A 185 -32.99 17.23 44.89
N CYS A 186 -32.58 16.09 44.32
CA CYS A 186 -31.58 16.00 43.25
C CYS A 186 -32.21 16.33 41.87
N VAL A 187 -32.02 17.55 41.38
CA VAL A 187 -32.28 17.93 39.99
C VAL A 187 -31.08 17.51 39.13
N LYS A 188 -31.30 16.67 38.12
CA LYS A 188 -30.29 16.30 37.12
C LYS A 188 -30.17 17.45 36.10
N GLU A 189 -29.36 18.45 36.40
CA GLU A 189 -28.96 19.47 35.42
C GLU A 189 -28.04 18.85 34.36
N GLU A 190 -28.40 18.98 33.08
CA GLU A 190 -27.55 18.57 31.96
C GLU A 190 -26.39 19.56 31.77
N PHE A 191 -25.18 19.21 32.23
CA PHE A 191 -23.98 20.08 32.27
C PHE A 191 -23.30 20.35 30.91
N ARG A 192 -24.04 20.48 29.80
CA ARG A 192 -23.42 20.43 28.45
C ARG A 192 -22.66 21.69 28.02
N ASP A 193 -22.71 22.80 28.75
CA ASP A 193 -22.32 24.11 28.18
C ASP A 193 -21.02 24.72 28.70
N TYR A 194 -20.33 24.11 29.68
CA TYR A 194 -19.16 24.74 30.31
C TYR A 194 -17.83 24.06 29.95
N VAL A 195 -17.59 23.93 28.65
CA VAL A 195 -16.39 23.25 28.12
C VAL A 195 -15.29 24.26 27.76
N VAL A 196 -14.04 23.88 28.04
CA VAL A 196 -12.82 24.66 27.74
C VAL A 196 -11.80 23.74 27.06
N ILE A 197 -11.08 24.27 26.07
CA ILE A 197 -9.97 23.57 25.42
C ILE A 197 -8.64 24.18 25.88
N VAL A 198 -7.81 23.33 26.46
CA VAL A 198 -6.41 23.63 26.77
C VAL A 198 -5.56 23.11 25.61
N LYS A 199 -4.92 24.01 24.86
CA LYS A 199 -4.05 23.66 23.73
C LYS A 199 -2.58 23.73 24.13
N ARG A 200 -1.76 22.94 23.43
CA ARG A 200 -0.29 22.90 23.55
C ARG A 200 0.18 22.49 24.95
N TYR A 201 -0.54 21.57 25.61
CA TYR A 201 -0.12 21.02 26.89
C TYR A 201 1.09 20.09 26.67
N PRO A 202 2.22 20.23 27.41
CA PRO A 202 3.41 19.42 27.21
C PRO A 202 3.15 17.93 27.49
N LEU A 203 3.40 17.05 26.52
CA LEU A 203 3.13 15.61 26.68
C LEU A 203 3.96 14.97 27.79
N ASN A 204 5.22 15.41 27.94
CA ASN A 204 6.14 14.94 28.99
C ASN A 204 5.74 15.34 30.42
N LYS A 205 4.76 16.23 30.58
CA LYS A 205 4.23 16.66 31.87
C LYS A 205 2.80 16.16 32.13
N LEU A 206 2.27 15.32 31.25
CA LEU A 206 0.91 14.82 31.36
C LEU A 206 0.83 13.77 32.47
N ILE A 207 0.04 14.04 33.51
CA ILE A 207 -0.17 13.16 34.66
C ILE A 207 -1.54 12.48 34.55
N TYR A 208 -1.66 11.25 35.05
CA TYR A 208 -2.94 10.56 35.19
C TYR A 208 -3.30 10.41 36.68
N PRO A 209 -4.57 10.64 37.06
CA PRO A 209 -5.72 10.99 36.23
C PRO A 209 -5.64 12.38 35.59
N LEU A 210 -6.23 12.56 34.39
CA LEU A 210 -6.11 13.79 33.59
C LEU A 210 -6.56 15.06 34.33
N ILE A 211 -7.43 14.91 35.33
CA ILE A 211 -7.93 16.00 36.18
C ILE A 211 -6.81 16.70 36.97
N ASP A 212 -5.75 15.98 37.35
CA ASP A 212 -4.66 16.53 38.17
C ASP A 212 -3.88 17.61 37.41
N ASN A 213 -3.72 17.46 36.09
CA ASN A 213 -3.15 18.49 35.23
C ASN A 213 -3.92 19.81 35.30
N ILE A 214 -5.24 19.75 35.52
CA ILE A 214 -6.08 20.95 35.62
C ILE A 214 -5.89 21.62 36.98
N TYR A 215 -5.67 20.84 38.04
CA TYR A 215 -5.30 21.40 39.35
C TYR A 215 -3.93 22.07 39.32
N ASP A 216 -2.95 21.48 38.65
CA ASP A 216 -1.63 22.08 38.49
C ASP A 216 -1.68 23.41 37.72
N LEU A 217 -2.43 23.44 36.60
CA LEU A 217 -2.67 24.68 35.86
C LEU A 217 -3.40 25.74 36.71
N ALA A 218 -4.41 25.32 37.47
CA ALA A 218 -5.15 26.21 38.35
C ALA A 218 -4.25 26.81 39.44
N SER A 219 -3.39 25.98 40.03
CA SER A 219 -2.37 26.39 41.01
C SER A 219 -1.39 27.39 40.40
N ALA A 220 -0.86 27.11 39.20
CA ALA A 220 0.03 28.03 38.47
C ALA A 220 -0.64 29.37 38.14
N MET A 221 -1.97 29.40 37.97
CA MET A 221 -2.77 30.62 37.76
C MET A 221 -3.23 31.29 39.06
N ASN A 222 -2.94 30.71 40.23
CA ASN A 222 -3.50 31.11 41.52
C ASN A 222 -5.05 31.18 41.48
N VAL A 223 -5.68 30.15 40.91
CA VAL A 223 -7.13 29.96 40.83
C VAL A 223 -7.53 28.77 41.68
N LYS A 224 -8.44 28.97 42.62
CA LYS A 224 -9.00 27.88 43.44
C LYS A 224 -10.03 27.11 42.63
N ILE A 225 -9.73 25.85 42.30
CA ILE A 225 -10.64 24.88 41.69
C ILE A 225 -10.74 23.66 42.61
N THR A 226 -11.96 23.14 42.80
CA THR A 226 -12.23 21.97 43.64
C THR A 226 -12.66 20.76 42.80
N VAL A 227 -12.69 19.57 43.41
CA VAL A 227 -13.21 18.33 42.81
C VAL A 227 -14.68 18.46 42.37
N ASN A 228 -15.42 19.37 43.01
CA ASN A 228 -16.82 19.64 42.69
C ASN A 228 -17.02 20.64 41.54
N ASP A 229 -15.95 21.21 40.99
CA ASP A 229 -16.03 22.17 39.88
C ASP A 229 -15.80 21.52 38.51
N ILE A 230 -15.13 20.36 38.45
CA ILE A 230 -14.82 19.64 37.21
C ILE A 230 -15.74 18.42 37.10
N HIS A 231 -16.30 18.21 35.91
CA HIS A 231 -17.07 17.01 35.56
C HIS A 231 -16.16 15.95 34.95
N GLU A 232 -15.43 16.30 33.89
CA GLU A 232 -14.58 15.38 33.15
C GLU A 232 -13.43 16.12 32.47
N VAL A 233 -12.32 15.41 32.24
CA VAL A 233 -11.20 15.87 31.42
C VAL A 233 -10.85 14.79 30.39
N LEU A 234 -10.89 15.17 29.12
CA LEU A 234 -10.61 14.27 28.00
C LEU A 234 -9.38 14.75 27.22
N LYS A 235 -8.57 13.80 26.77
CA LYS A 235 -7.50 14.07 25.79
C LYS A 235 -8.13 14.11 24.39
N ILE A 236 -7.85 15.16 23.63
CA ILE A 236 -8.35 15.34 22.25
C ILE A 236 -7.22 15.60 21.26
N ASP A 237 -7.43 15.19 20.00
CA ASP A 237 -6.47 15.42 18.93
C ASP A 237 -6.65 16.81 18.30
N CYS A 238 -5.74 17.72 18.64
CA CYS A 238 -5.60 18.99 17.96
C CYS A 238 -4.68 18.85 16.75
N ASN A 239 -5.27 18.64 15.57
CA ASN A 239 -4.55 18.46 14.30
C ASN A 239 -3.85 19.73 13.76
N SER A 240 -3.44 20.69 14.60
CA SER A 240 -2.63 21.82 14.14
C SER A 240 -1.17 21.37 14.08
N GLY A 241 -0.78 20.68 13.00
CA GLY A 241 0.49 19.97 12.80
C GLY A 241 1.77 20.79 12.95
N THR A 242 2.04 21.28 14.16
CA THR A 242 3.14 22.22 14.44
C THR A 242 3.92 21.90 15.72
N ALA A 243 3.52 20.92 16.54
CA ALA A 243 4.32 20.49 17.68
C ALA A 243 4.03 19.02 18.08
N PRO A 244 4.90 18.06 17.69
CA PRO A 244 4.70 16.63 17.99
C PRO A 244 4.72 16.28 19.49
N GLU A 245 5.20 17.18 20.34
CA GLU A 245 5.38 16.96 21.79
C GLU A 245 4.27 17.57 22.65
N THR A 246 3.13 17.93 22.04
CA THR A 246 2.03 18.57 22.78
C THR A 246 0.71 17.86 22.57
N VAL A 247 -0.17 17.97 23.56
CA VAL A 247 -1.54 17.44 23.54
C VAL A 247 -2.55 18.54 23.78
N CYS A 248 -3.82 18.24 23.47
CA CYS A 248 -4.93 19.08 23.87
C CYS A 248 -5.81 18.35 24.89
N LEU A 249 -6.30 19.14 25.85
CA LEU A 249 -7.24 18.67 26.86
C LEU A 249 -8.56 19.41 26.69
N GLN A 250 -9.66 18.67 26.69
CA GLN A 250 -11.01 19.19 26.83
C GLN A 250 -11.41 19.06 28.29
N VAL A 251 -11.77 20.18 28.91
CA VAL A 251 -12.16 20.25 30.32
C VAL A 251 -13.62 20.65 30.40
N GLN A 252 -14.46 19.81 31.00
CA GLN A 252 -15.86 20.11 31.25
C GLN A 252 -16.04 20.51 32.71
N PHE A 253 -16.53 21.73 32.93
CA PHE A 253 -16.83 22.24 34.25
C PHE A 253 -18.28 21.96 34.65
N LYS A 254 -18.53 21.71 35.93
CA LYS A 254 -19.88 21.65 36.50
C LYS A 254 -20.49 23.04 36.69
N ARG A 255 -19.66 24.08 36.81
CA ARG A 255 -20.08 25.44 37.14
C ARG A 255 -19.46 26.48 36.21
N ILE A 256 -20.29 27.35 35.62
CA ILE A 256 -19.83 28.46 34.77
C ILE A 256 -18.86 29.41 35.48
N LYS A 257 -19.07 29.66 36.79
CA LYS A 257 -18.19 30.53 37.58
C LYS A 257 -16.76 29.97 37.67
N ALA A 258 -16.61 28.66 37.81
CA ALA A 258 -15.29 28.01 37.86
C ALA A 258 -14.59 28.08 36.49
N ARG A 259 -15.33 27.76 35.42
CA ARG A 259 -14.88 27.90 34.04
C ARG A 259 -14.35 29.30 33.74
N ASN A 260 -15.15 30.34 34.03
CA ASN A 260 -14.80 31.74 33.74
C ASN A 260 -13.56 32.17 34.51
N LYS A 261 -13.43 31.78 35.78
CA LYS A 261 -12.23 32.04 36.57
C LYS A 261 -11.00 31.39 35.94
N PHE A 262 -11.11 30.14 35.50
CA PHE A 262 -10.01 29.41 34.86
C PHE A 262 -9.56 30.10 33.56
N VAL A 263 -10.49 30.43 32.67
CA VAL A 263 -10.19 31.09 31.38
C VAL A 263 -9.62 32.50 31.57
N ASN A 264 -10.23 33.33 32.43
CA ASN A 264 -9.84 34.72 32.61
C ASN A 264 -8.45 34.90 33.24
N ASN A 265 -7.90 33.86 33.88
CA ASN A 265 -6.58 33.91 34.52
C ASN A 265 -5.45 33.34 33.65
N GLN A 266 -5.73 32.92 32.40
CA GLN A 266 -4.74 32.24 31.55
C GLN A 266 -3.46 33.06 31.29
N GLN A 267 -3.53 34.40 31.31
CA GLN A 267 -2.35 35.26 31.10
C GLN A 267 -1.25 35.02 32.16
N LYS A 268 -1.61 34.49 33.34
CA LYS A 268 -0.62 34.13 34.37
C LYS A 268 0.24 32.93 33.97
N LEU A 269 -0.27 32.04 33.12
CA LEU A 269 0.52 30.90 32.60
C LEU A 269 1.67 31.35 31.71
N GLN A 270 1.51 32.48 31.00
CA GLN A 270 2.57 33.04 30.14
C GLN A 270 3.85 33.39 30.90
N LYS A 271 3.74 33.66 32.20
CA LYS A 271 4.88 33.95 33.08
C LYS A 271 5.55 32.67 33.62
N CYS A 272 4.88 31.53 33.50
CA CYS A 272 5.40 30.26 33.98
C CYS A 272 6.34 29.65 32.93
N LYS A 273 7.57 29.30 33.34
CA LYS A 273 8.57 28.66 32.47
C LYS A 273 8.03 27.38 31.81
N ASP A 274 7.16 26.68 32.53
CA ASP A 274 6.69 25.35 32.18
C ASP A 274 5.40 25.34 31.35
N TYR A 275 4.61 26.41 31.45
CA TYR A 275 3.27 26.50 30.86
C TYR A 275 3.09 27.70 29.94
N GLY A 276 4.17 28.44 29.64
CA GLY A 276 4.13 29.68 28.88
C GLY A 276 3.54 29.56 27.47
N SER A 277 3.61 28.36 26.87
CA SER A 277 3.07 28.07 25.55
C SER A 277 1.60 27.60 25.54
N ILE A 278 1.01 27.36 26.72
CA ILE A 278 -0.35 26.83 26.85
C ILE A 278 -1.36 27.94 26.55
N GLY A 279 -2.35 27.62 25.71
CA GLY A 279 -3.50 28.49 25.45
C GLY A 279 -4.79 27.87 25.96
N ILE A 280 -5.64 28.66 26.64
CA ILE A 280 -6.92 28.22 27.18
C ILE A 280 -8.03 28.94 26.42
N TYR A 281 -8.89 28.18 25.76
CA TYR A 281 -9.95 28.70 24.89
C TYR A 281 -11.31 28.20 25.37
N GLU A 282 -12.30 29.08 25.42
CA GLU A 282 -13.68 28.63 25.55
C GLU A 282 -14.03 27.74 24.36
N TYR A 283 -14.64 26.59 24.66
CA TYR A 283 -15.12 25.72 23.60
C TYR A 283 -16.30 26.40 22.91
N LYS A 284 -16.08 26.89 21.70
CA LYS A 284 -17.17 27.29 20.81
C LYS A 284 -17.48 26.08 19.94
N GLU A 285 -18.74 25.67 19.88
CA GLU A 285 -19.17 24.54 19.02
C GLU A 285 -18.72 24.74 17.55
N GLY A 286 -18.56 26.00 17.13
CA GLY A 286 -17.95 26.40 15.86
C GLY A 286 -16.52 25.88 15.65
N ASP A 287 -15.70 25.70 16.69
CA ASP A 287 -14.30 25.25 16.56
C ASP A 287 -14.20 23.76 16.26
N VAL A 288 -15.08 22.92 16.81
CA VAL A 288 -15.14 21.49 16.48
C VAL A 288 -15.79 21.26 15.12
N LYS A 289 -16.85 22.02 14.80
CA LYS A 289 -17.41 22.04 13.45
C LYS A 289 -16.38 22.52 12.44
N ASN A 290 -15.55 23.51 12.76
CA ASN A 290 -14.45 23.96 11.90
C ASN A 290 -13.35 22.91 11.77
N SER A 291 -12.93 22.26 12.86
CA SER A 291 -11.92 21.19 12.83
C SER A 291 -12.37 20.01 11.98
N LEU A 292 -13.61 19.54 12.18
CA LEU A 292 -14.19 18.48 11.36
C LEU A 292 -14.37 18.92 9.91
N TYR A 293 -14.78 20.16 9.67
CA TYR A 293 -14.96 20.71 8.33
C TYR A 293 -13.64 20.75 7.56
N HIS A 294 -12.58 21.29 8.16
CA HIS A 294 -11.25 21.35 7.55
C HIS A 294 -10.67 19.95 7.33
N TYR A 295 -10.84 19.04 8.29
CA TYR A 295 -10.42 17.65 8.14
C TYR A 295 -11.13 16.96 6.97
N ALA A 296 -12.47 17.01 6.95
CA ALA A 296 -13.29 16.44 5.88
C ALA A 296 -12.93 17.06 4.52
N LYS A 297 -12.74 18.39 4.47
CA LYS A 297 -12.37 19.10 3.24
C LYS A 297 -10.99 18.72 2.72
N ALA A 298 -10.02 18.49 3.61
CA ALA A 298 -8.68 18.08 3.23
C ALA A 298 -8.66 16.63 2.72
N GLN A 299 -9.25 15.71 3.49
CA GLN A 299 -9.24 14.28 3.19
C GLN A 299 -10.14 13.95 1.99
N LEU A 300 -11.43 14.28 2.04
CA LEU A 300 -12.37 13.83 1.00
C LEU A 300 -12.04 14.41 -0.38
N ARG A 301 -11.41 15.58 -0.44
CA ARG A 301 -11.01 16.20 -1.72
C ARG A 301 -9.89 15.42 -2.42
N SER A 302 -8.97 14.79 -1.70
CA SER A 302 -7.95 13.92 -2.33
C SER A 302 -8.52 12.59 -2.81
N TYR A 303 -9.70 12.20 -2.32
CA TYR A 303 -10.43 10.98 -2.69
C TYR A 303 -11.59 11.24 -3.66
N GLY A 304 -11.51 12.32 -4.46
CA GLY A 304 -12.43 12.55 -5.56
C GLY A 304 -13.75 13.24 -5.22
N PHE A 305 -14.01 13.61 -3.95
CA PHE A 305 -15.22 14.35 -3.62
C PHE A 305 -15.21 15.76 -4.22
N ALA A 306 -16.23 16.08 -5.01
CA ALA A 306 -16.36 17.34 -5.73
C ALA A 306 -16.62 18.57 -4.86
N ALA A 307 -17.19 18.40 -3.65
CA ALA A 307 -17.39 19.49 -2.70
C ALA A 307 -17.51 19.02 -1.25
N VAL A 308 -16.98 19.82 -0.31
CA VAL A 308 -17.26 19.74 1.12
C VAL A 308 -17.65 21.14 1.62
N PHE A 309 -18.85 21.28 2.17
CA PHE A 309 -19.43 22.56 2.57
C PHE A 309 -20.24 22.43 3.86
N THR A 310 -20.69 23.55 4.40
CA THR A 310 -21.56 23.59 5.58
C THR A 310 -22.94 24.06 5.17
N GLN A 311 -23.98 23.34 5.61
CA GLN A 311 -25.38 23.70 5.38
C GLN A 311 -26.15 23.52 6.69
N ASN A 312 -26.84 24.56 7.16
CA ASN A 312 -27.60 24.55 8.42
C ASN A 312 -26.78 24.06 9.63
N GLY A 313 -25.50 24.48 9.71
CA GLY A 313 -24.59 24.07 10.78
C GLY A 313 -24.14 22.61 10.73
N GLN A 314 -24.43 21.89 9.65
CA GLN A 314 -24.00 20.51 9.39
C GLN A 314 -22.95 20.49 8.29
N ILE A 315 -21.97 19.61 8.40
CA ILE A 315 -20.94 19.44 7.37
C ILE A 315 -21.47 18.43 6.36
N MET A 316 -21.43 18.80 5.08
CA MET A 316 -21.95 18.01 3.97
C MET A 316 -20.84 17.79 2.94
N ALA A 317 -20.85 16.62 2.29
CA ALA A 317 -19.93 16.27 1.21
C ALA A 317 -20.69 15.78 -0.03
N ILE A 318 -20.23 16.13 -1.23
CA ILE A 318 -20.77 15.65 -2.51
C ILE A 318 -19.63 14.94 -3.23
N TYR A 319 -19.88 13.70 -3.66
CA TYR A 319 -18.89 12.90 -4.38
C TYR A 319 -18.72 13.36 -5.83
N ASP A 320 -19.78 13.36 -6.62
CA ASP A 320 -19.79 13.85 -8.00
C ASP A 320 -20.86 14.92 -8.19
N ARG A 321 -20.55 15.97 -8.98
CA ARG A 321 -21.51 17.02 -9.36
C ARG A 321 -22.38 16.62 -10.54
N LYS A 322 -21.95 15.65 -11.35
CA LYS A 322 -22.64 15.23 -12.58
C LYS A 322 -23.80 14.29 -12.31
N ILE A 323 -23.62 13.38 -11.37
CA ILE A 323 -24.69 12.52 -10.86
C ILE A 323 -25.41 13.33 -9.79
N ALA A 324 -26.74 13.38 -9.82
CA ALA A 324 -27.56 14.10 -8.84
C ALA A 324 -27.52 13.45 -7.45
N ASN A 325 -26.32 13.29 -6.90
CA ASN A 325 -26.07 12.63 -5.64
C ASN A 325 -26.48 13.57 -4.50
N LYS A 326 -27.32 13.04 -3.60
CA LYS A 326 -27.71 13.74 -2.39
C LYS A 326 -26.47 14.00 -1.53
N PRO A 327 -26.29 15.21 -0.97
CA PRO A 327 -25.15 15.49 -0.11
C PRO A 327 -25.10 14.54 1.10
N ILE A 328 -23.91 14.00 1.38
CA ILE A 328 -23.64 13.10 2.50
C ILE A 328 -23.32 13.94 3.73
N ARG A 329 -24.05 13.73 4.83
CA ARG A 329 -23.80 14.41 6.10
C ARG A 329 -22.61 13.78 6.84
N ILE A 330 -21.61 14.59 7.18
CA ILE A 330 -20.42 14.21 7.94
C ILE A 330 -20.61 14.58 9.42
N ARG A 331 -20.51 13.57 10.30
CA ARG A 331 -20.71 13.70 11.76
C ARG A 331 -19.43 13.54 12.56
N SER A 332 -18.39 12.90 12.01
CA SER A 332 -17.13 12.64 12.73
C SER A 332 -15.95 12.39 11.78
N LYS A 333 -14.71 12.49 12.30
CA LYS A 333 -13.48 12.17 11.54
C LYS A 333 -13.45 10.68 11.13
N LYS A 334 -13.84 9.77 12.02
CA LYS A 334 -13.94 8.33 11.71
C LYS A 334 -14.89 8.03 10.54
N GLN A 335 -15.94 8.83 10.36
CA GLN A 335 -16.80 8.71 9.18
C GLN A 335 -16.06 9.14 7.91
N VAL A 336 -15.29 10.24 7.97
CA VAL A 336 -14.42 10.68 6.86
C VAL A 336 -13.42 9.59 6.49
N ASP A 337 -12.76 8.99 7.49
CA ASP A 337 -11.76 7.95 7.24
C ASP A 337 -12.36 6.72 6.56
N ARG A 338 -13.58 6.32 6.95
CA ARG A 338 -14.31 5.24 6.27
C ARG A 338 -14.62 5.59 4.82
N LEU A 339 -15.08 6.81 4.55
CA LEU A 339 -15.34 7.30 3.20
C LEU A 339 -14.07 7.36 2.33
N CYS A 340 -12.88 7.48 2.94
CA CYS A 340 -11.61 7.42 2.22
C CYS A 340 -11.10 5.98 1.99
N ASN A 341 -11.46 5.04 2.87
CA ASN A 341 -10.96 3.66 2.83
C ASN A 341 -11.83 2.71 2.00
N ASP A 342 -13.10 3.05 1.80
CA ASP A 342 -13.95 2.30 0.89
C ASP A 342 -13.55 2.65 -0.55
N ASP A 343 -12.95 1.71 -1.29
CA ASP A 343 -12.59 1.85 -2.70
C ASP A 343 -13.75 2.52 -3.46
N GLY A 344 -13.46 3.64 -4.14
CA GLY A 344 -14.46 4.58 -4.69
C GLY A 344 -15.54 3.97 -5.59
N ASP A 345 -15.39 2.71 -6.01
CA ASP A 345 -16.38 1.96 -6.78
C ASP A 345 -17.50 1.33 -5.92
N ARG A 346 -17.30 1.08 -4.63
CA ARG A 346 -18.32 0.44 -3.76
C ARG A 346 -19.29 1.42 -3.11
N ILE A 347 -18.89 2.68 -2.91
CA ILE A 347 -19.72 3.69 -2.23
C ILE A 347 -20.95 4.07 -3.07
N ILE A 348 -20.85 4.04 -4.41
CA ILE A 348 -21.98 4.36 -5.29
C ILE A 348 -23.08 3.29 -5.17
N HIS A 349 -22.70 2.01 -5.02
CA HIS A 349 -23.66 0.91 -4.94
C HIS A 349 -24.28 0.73 -3.54
N SER A 350 -23.51 0.91 -2.45
CA SER A 350 -24.02 0.65 -1.09
C SER A 350 -25.10 1.62 -0.62
N PHE A 351 -25.04 2.90 -1.04
CA PHE A 351 -26.07 3.88 -0.67
C PHE A 351 -27.35 3.78 -1.50
N GLN A 352 -27.30 3.13 -2.66
CA GLN A 352 -28.50 2.85 -3.47
C GLN A 352 -29.30 1.68 -2.88
N ASP A 353 -28.61 0.68 -2.30
CA ASP A 353 -29.24 -0.49 -1.70
C ASP A 353 -29.90 -0.20 -0.34
N GLU A 354 -29.28 0.63 0.52
CA GLU A 354 -29.95 1.09 1.77
C GLU A 354 -31.20 1.94 1.49
N TYR A 355 -31.21 2.69 0.38
CA TYR A 355 -32.37 3.50 -0.01
C TYR A 355 -33.50 2.64 -0.57
N ASN A 356 -33.18 1.63 -1.38
CA ASN A 356 -34.17 0.67 -1.89
C ASN A 356 -34.79 -0.13 -0.75
N SER A 357 -33.99 -0.57 0.24
CA SER A 357 -34.51 -1.25 1.43
C SER A 357 -35.50 -0.38 2.22
N PHE A 358 -35.24 0.93 2.34
CA PHE A 358 -36.15 1.85 3.03
C PHE A 358 -37.46 2.12 2.25
N ILE A 359 -37.43 2.14 0.92
CA ILE A 359 -38.65 2.32 0.10
C ILE A 359 -39.53 1.07 0.11
N TYR A 360 -38.96 -0.14 0.16
CA TYR A 360 -39.75 -1.37 0.27
C TYR A 360 -40.43 -1.54 1.64
N THR A 361 -39.91 -0.90 2.70
CA THR A 361 -40.50 -0.98 4.05
C THR A 361 -41.60 0.05 4.30
N LEU A 362 -41.76 1.05 3.41
CA LEU A 362 -42.80 2.09 3.51
C LEU A 362 -44.01 1.85 2.58
N ASN A 363 -43.93 0.82 1.71
CA ASN A 363 -45.01 0.41 0.80
C ASN A 363 -45.63 -0.96 1.18
N MET A 364 -45.33 -1.46 2.37
CA MET A 364 -46.11 -2.46 3.11
C MET A 364 -46.72 -1.80 4.33
#